data_AF-A0A378NSX8-F1
#
_entry.id   AF-A0A378NSX8-F1
#
_cell.length_a   1.000
_cell.length_b   1.000
_cell.length_c   1.000
_cell.angle_alpha   90.00
_cell.angle_beta   90.00
_cell.angle_gamma   90.00
#
_symmetry.space_group_name_H-M   'P 1'
#
loop_
_entity.id
_entity.type
_entity.pdbx_description
1 polymer ?
#
loop_
_entity_poly.entity_id
_entity_poly.type
_entity_poly.pdbx_seq_one_letter_code
_entity_poly.pdbx_strand_id
1 'polypeptide(L)'
;MDSESYWIKRAEEREQEWNKKSKGTIEKELAEYYRRALSRITDDIAVLYGRYAKDNNLTYAEASKLLTGKEFKQWRMSLEEYLDAIDKTADNKLLLELNTLAMRKRISRLDKLYSDTLKNLYKLGVDSENSMTKFLSGAYKDNYYKNLFDIGKTIGIRSSVSEVDDKKIRKVLNNSWSRKNYSQRIWKNTDKLAKLIKNEITDGFHRGVSINKMAKLVQQRMNVGKYEATRLVRTEMNYVQNQAALDSIKDADMKYYIFLATLDKKTSTLCRAHDRKVYPVDSATPGTNMPPLHPHCRSTIAGNLTDYDTGRGKRSARDKNGKRIIIPAAMNYDDYYKVYIEKSMSFSQWEKAHKKLTVNANKPTLKELIKNTDIKSCTKDDIINIGRNVCEQFDIKNKIGDKEALKEVFGNFREMGGKLSPEQWAKGSNKITKQQLSEAFSYYPKDWVNYLTDSGKKLYTLITNRGFFNEGAVMANGKYYATKFPDYKTGYVSIHMNGMRKTTPYHEIGHYVEYFNKNALRISKEFLKDRTKDEKSVLLREILFNSRYKKDETTKPDDFITPYIGKDYPDASEVLSVGLELVFEPTEQLKKVELINGEYKPIYATIKDDIEFLYLIIGLILKA
;
A
#
# COMPACT_ATOMS: atom_id res chain seq x y z
N MET A 1 -12.30 8.73 8.61
CA MET A 1 -10.82 8.59 8.51
C MET A 1 -10.55 8.23 7.08
N ASP A 2 -9.67 8.96 6.40
CA ASP A 2 -9.27 8.64 5.02
C ASP A 2 -8.61 7.25 4.95
N SER A 3 -8.73 6.58 3.81
CA SER A 3 -8.26 5.19 3.63
C SER A 3 -6.76 5.05 3.84
N GLU A 4 -5.95 5.98 3.31
CA GLU A 4 -4.48 5.95 3.47
C GLU A 4 -4.08 6.18 4.93
N SER A 5 -4.70 7.15 5.59
CA SER A 5 -4.54 7.39 7.03
C SER A 5 -4.86 6.16 7.86
N TYR A 6 -5.92 5.42 7.49
CA TYR A 6 -6.32 4.20 8.16
C TYR A 6 -5.24 3.12 7.98
N TRP A 7 -4.79 2.85 6.75
CA TRP A 7 -3.77 1.83 6.48
C TRP A 7 -2.43 2.12 7.14
N ILE A 8 -1.96 3.39 7.12
CA ILE A 8 -0.74 3.81 7.81
C ILE A 8 -0.84 3.48 9.30
N LYS A 9 -1.94 3.87 9.95
CA LYS A 9 -2.16 3.61 11.37
C LYS A 9 -2.16 2.10 11.67
N ARG A 10 -2.85 1.31 10.85
CA ARG A 10 -2.94 -0.15 11.02
C ARG A 10 -1.59 -0.84 10.79
N ALA A 11 -0.82 -0.40 9.80
CA ALA A 11 0.53 -0.92 9.55
C ALA A 11 1.47 -0.68 10.74
N GLU A 12 1.44 0.52 11.34
CA GLU A 12 2.23 0.85 12.53
C GLU A 12 1.79 0.07 13.78
N GLU A 13 0.48 -0.09 13.99
CA GLU A 13 -0.05 -0.89 15.10
C GLU A 13 0.36 -2.35 14.97
N ARG A 14 0.33 -2.90 13.76
CA ARG A 14 0.66 -4.30 13.49
C ARG A 14 2.15 -4.60 13.64
N GLU A 15 3.01 -3.67 13.23
CA GLU A 15 4.45 -3.72 13.51
C GLU A 15 4.70 -3.85 15.02
N GLN A 16 4.03 -3.01 15.82
CA GLN A 16 4.21 -2.98 17.27
C GLN A 16 3.67 -4.24 17.94
N GLU A 17 2.51 -4.73 17.50
CA GLU A 17 1.89 -5.96 17.95
C GLU A 17 2.86 -7.14 17.81
N TRP A 18 3.43 -7.33 16.63
CA TRP A 18 4.32 -8.44 16.33
C TRP A 18 5.70 -8.31 16.97
N ASN A 19 6.23 -7.09 17.12
CA ASN A 19 7.39 -6.85 17.96
C ASN A 19 7.18 -7.27 19.41
N LYS A 20 6.01 -6.99 19.98
CA LYS A 20 5.65 -7.44 21.34
C LYS A 20 5.50 -8.96 21.39
N LYS A 21 4.86 -9.55 20.39
CA LYS A 21 4.69 -11.00 20.26
C LYS A 21 6.03 -11.72 20.16
N SER A 22 6.98 -11.23 19.34
CA SER A 22 8.34 -11.75 19.22
C SER A 22 9.04 -11.87 20.58
N LYS A 23 9.06 -10.76 21.33
CA LYS A 23 9.66 -10.70 22.69
C LYS A 23 8.95 -11.63 23.69
N GLY A 24 7.64 -11.81 23.53
CA GLY A 24 6.82 -12.63 24.41
C GLY A 24 6.88 -14.13 24.12
N THR A 25 7.34 -14.53 22.93
CA THR A 25 7.25 -15.91 22.42
C THR A 25 8.61 -16.42 21.95
N ILE A 26 8.92 -16.34 20.65
CA ILE A 26 10.11 -16.93 20.03
C ILE A 26 11.43 -16.46 20.66
N GLU A 27 11.54 -15.20 21.10
CA GLU A 27 12.77 -14.74 21.78
C GLU A 27 12.98 -15.45 23.13
N LYS A 28 11.90 -15.80 23.85
CA LYS A 28 11.97 -16.59 25.08
C LYS A 28 12.25 -18.07 24.79
N GLU A 29 11.64 -18.63 23.75
CA GLU A 29 11.90 -20.01 23.32
C GLU A 29 13.37 -20.18 22.93
N LEU A 30 13.92 -19.27 22.12
CA LEU A 30 15.34 -19.27 21.78
C LEU A 30 16.20 -19.13 23.04
N ALA A 31 15.89 -18.18 23.94
CA ALA A 31 16.64 -18.04 25.19
C ALA A 31 16.67 -19.36 25.99
N GLU A 32 15.55 -20.08 26.03
CA GLU A 32 15.44 -21.39 26.68
C GLU A 32 16.25 -22.47 25.94
N TYR A 33 16.27 -22.48 24.61
CA TYR A 33 17.07 -23.43 23.84
C TYR A 33 18.57 -23.23 24.07
N TYR A 34 19.03 -21.97 24.05
CA TYR A 34 20.40 -21.62 24.39
C TYR A 34 20.74 -21.96 25.85
N ARG A 35 19.81 -21.77 26.80
CA ARG A 35 19.99 -22.14 28.21
C ARG A 35 20.15 -23.66 28.36
N ARG A 36 19.29 -24.45 27.72
CA ARG A 36 19.37 -25.93 27.75
C ARG A 36 20.67 -26.44 27.13
N ALA A 37 21.05 -25.91 25.96
CA ALA A 37 22.30 -26.28 25.30
C ALA A 37 23.52 -25.90 26.16
N LEU A 38 23.51 -24.71 26.78
CA LEU A 38 24.57 -24.29 27.69
C LEU A 38 24.68 -25.26 28.88
N SER A 39 23.55 -25.57 29.55
CA SER A 39 23.53 -26.50 30.68
C SER A 39 24.17 -27.85 30.30
N ARG A 40 23.76 -28.43 29.17
CA ARG A 40 24.31 -29.71 28.72
C ARG A 40 25.80 -29.64 28.42
N ILE A 41 26.26 -28.59 27.73
CA ILE A 41 27.69 -28.41 27.45
C ILE A 41 28.48 -28.21 28.76
N THR A 42 27.94 -27.48 29.74
CA THR A 42 28.60 -27.34 31.04
C THR A 42 28.62 -28.65 31.83
N ASP A 43 27.57 -29.46 31.73
CA ASP A 43 27.51 -30.80 32.33
C ASP A 43 28.53 -31.73 31.66
N ASP A 44 28.64 -31.71 30.33
CA ASP A 44 29.62 -32.49 29.57
C ASP A 44 31.06 -32.10 29.96
N ILE A 45 31.33 -30.80 30.14
CA ILE A 45 32.61 -30.31 30.67
C ILE A 45 32.83 -30.83 32.10
N ALA A 46 31.82 -30.76 32.98
CA ALA A 46 31.94 -31.24 34.35
C ALA A 46 32.23 -32.75 34.41
N VAL A 47 31.58 -33.56 33.56
CA VAL A 47 31.80 -35.01 33.45
C VAL A 47 33.25 -35.33 33.05
N LEU A 48 33.85 -34.56 32.14
CA LEU A 48 35.24 -34.75 31.73
C LEU A 48 36.20 -34.69 32.92
N TYR A 49 36.05 -33.69 33.77
CA TYR A 49 36.91 -33.49 34.94
C TYR A 49 36.48 -34.37 36.13
N GLY A 50 35.19 -34.64 36.28
CA GLY A 50 34.64 -35.46 37.35
C GLY A 50 35.08 -36.92 37.30
N ARG A 51 35.19 -37.49 36.10
CA ARG A 51 35.75 -38.83 35.93
C ARG A 51 37.22 -38.88 36.33
N TYR A 52 38.02 -37.88 35.96
CA TYR A 52 39.40 -37.78 36.41
C TYR A 52 39.51 -37.67 37.94
N ALA A 53 38.64 -36.89 38.56
CA ALA A 53 38.57 -36.78 40.02
C ALA A 53 38.26 -38.14 40.68
N LYS A 54 37.26 -38.86 40.16
CA LYS A 54 36.86 -40.19 40.64
C LYS A 54 37.95 -41.24 40.44
N ASP A 55 38.56 -41.30 39.25
CA ASP A 55 39.60 -42.28 38.89
C ASP A 55 40.87 -42.13 39.76
N ASN A 56 41.05 -40.99 40.45
CA ASN A 56 42.23 -40.67 41.25
C ASN A 56 41.91 -40.35 42.73
N ASN A 57 40.68 -40.64 43.20
CA ASN A 57 40.23 -40.35 44.57
C ASN A 57 40.43 -38.88 45.00
N LEU A 58 40.29 -37.94 44.07
CA LEU A 58 40.43 -36.52 44.32
C LEU A 58 39.07 -35.85 44.53
N THR A 59 39.04 -34.77 45.30
CA THR A 59 37.95 -33.80 45.21
C THR A 59 37.98 -33.11 43.83
N TYR A 60 36.83 -32.60 43.41
CA TYR A 60 36.74 -31.80 42.16
C TYR A 60 37.70 -30.60 42.15
N ALA A 61 37.93 -29.98 43.31
CA ALA A 61 38.83 -28.84 43.45
C ALA A 61 40.29 -29.27 43.23
N GLU A 62 40.70 -30.41 43.76
CA GLU A 62 42.05 -30.98 43.59
C GLU A 62 42.28 -31.45 42.16
N ALA A 63 41.31 -32.16 41.58
CA ALA A 63 41.32 -32.56 40.17
C ALA A 63 41.48 -31.36 39.23
N SER A 64 40.72 -30.29 39.48
CA SER A 64 40.88 -29.04 38.75
C SER A 64 42.27 -28.45 38.99
N LYS A 65 42.76 -28.36 40.23
CA LYS A 65 44.09 -27.78 40.53
C LYS A 65 45.23 -28.53 39.85
N LEU A 66 45.18 -29.87 39.80
CA LEU A 66 46.22 -30.70 39.18
C LEU A 66 46.20 -30.60 37.65
N LEU A 67 45.02 -30.64 37.03
CA LEU A 67 44.90 -30.48 35.58
C LEU A 67 45.21 -29.06 35.09
N THR A 68 45.11 -28.06 35.98
CA THR A 68 45.29 -26.63 35.66
C THR A 68 46.60 -26.03 36.17
N GLY A 69 47.25 -26.71 37.11
CA GLY A 69 48.47 -26.25 37.75
C GLY A 69 49.68 -26.19 36.82
N LYS A 70 50.71 -25.48 37.29
CA LYS A 70 52.04 -25.50 36.66
C LYS A 70 52.78 -26.82 36.91
N GLU A 71 52.40 -27.52 37.97
CA GLU A 71 52.86 -28.87 38.29
C GLU A 71 52.33 -29.84 37.22
N PHE A 72 53.21 -30.72 36.72
CA PHE A 72 52.87 -31.76 35.73
C PHE A 72 52.48 -31.23 34.34
N LYS A 73 53.27 -30.29 33.81
CA LYS A 73 53.20 -29.84 32.41
C LYS A 73 54.07 -30.65 31.45
N GLN A 74 55.16 -31.22 31.96
CA GLN A 74 56.17 -31.92 31.19
C GLN A 74 56.49 -33.23 31.90
N TRP A 75 56.69 -34.27 31.10
CA TRP A 75 57.17 -35.57 31.57
C TRP A 75 58.57 -35.39 32.15
N ARG A 76 58.80 -35.82 33.39
CA ARG A 76 60.13 -35.78 34.02
C ARG A 76 60.96 -37.03 33.72
N MET A 77 60.29 -38.09 33.27
CA MET A 77 60.83 -39.39 32.91
C MET A 77 59.95 -40.00 31.79
N SER A 78 60.47 -40.99 31.09
CA SER A 78 59.74 -41.71 30.03
C SER A 78 58.53 -42.47 30.59
N LEU A 79 57.60 -42.87 29.72
CA LEU A 79 56.41 -43.61 30.14
C LEU A 79 56.79 -44.96 30.77
N GLU A 80 57.80 -45.62 30.20
CA GLU A 80 58.36 -46.89 30.66
C GLU A 80 58.97 -46.75 32.05
N GLU A 81 59.70 -45.67 32.32
CA GLU A 81 60.28 -45.36 33.64
C GLU A 81 59.20 -45.04 34.68
N TYR A 82 58.13 -44.32 34.31
CA TYR A 82 56.99 -44.10 35.23
C TYR A 82 56.33 -45.42 35.61
N LEU A 83 56.10 -46.33 34.65
CA LEU A 83 55.44 -47.61 34.91
C LEU A 83 56.31 -48.53 35.77
N ASP A 84 57.61 -48.62 35.49
CA ASP A 84 58.58 -49.42 36.26
C ASP A 84 58.73 -48.91 37.70
N ALA A 85 58.77 -47.58 37.90
CA ALA A 85 58.83 -46.98 39.22
C ALA A 85 57.55 -47.23 40.03
N ILE A 86 56.37 -47.14 39.41
CA ILE A 86 55.08 -47.38 40.08
C ILE A 86 54.95 -48.87 40.48
N ASP A 87 55.35 -49.79 39.61
CA ASP A 87 55.27 -51.23 39.86
C ASP A 87 56.19 -51.67 41.02
N LYS A 88 57.38 -51.06 41.13
CA LYS A 88 58.34 -51.34 42.21
C LYS A 88 57.99 -50.73 43.56
N THR A 89 57.32 -49.57 43.57
CA THR A 89 57.15 -48.76 44.79
C THR A 89 55.71 -48.63 45.29
N ALA A 90 54.73 -48.95 44.44
CA ALA A 90 53.30 -48.67 44.68
C ALA A 90 53.03 -47.20 45.08
N ASP A 91 53.85 -46.25 44.61
CA ASP A 91 53.73 -44.85 44.98
C ASP A 91 52.49 -44.18 44.32
N ASN A 92 51.46 -43.98 45.14
CA ASN A 92 50.23 -43.28 44.77
C ASN A 92 50.47 -41.87 44.22
N LYS A 93 51.57 -41.20 44.57
CA LYS A 93 51.94 -39.87 44.07
C LYS A 93 52.48 -39.91 42.65
N LEU A 94 53.30 -40.91 42.30
CA LEU A 94 53.79 -41.14 40.94
C LEU A 94 52.65 -41.57 40.00
N LEU A 95 51.74 -42.44 40.49
CA LEU A 95 50.53 -42.82 39.75
C LEU A 95 49.63 -41.61 39.48
N LEU A 96 49.44 -40.72 40.46
CA LEU A 96 48.70 -39.48 40.30
C LEU A 96 49.37 -38.53 39.29
N GLU A 97 50.70 -38.38 39.32
CA GLU A 97 51.47 -37.58 38.34
C GLU A 97 51.35 -38.16 36.91
N LEU A 98 51.50 -39.47 36.75
CA LEU A 98 51.32 -40.18 35.46
C LEU A 98 49.90 -39.99 34.93
N ASN A 99 48.88 -40.23 35.76
CA ASN A 99 47.47 -40.03 35.38
C ASN A 99 47.17 -38.57 35.03
N THR A 100 47.79 -37.60 35.74
CA THR A 100 47.68 -36.17 35.43
C THR A 100 48.28 -35.87 34.05
N LEU A 101 49.52 -36.31 33.78
CA LEU A 101 50.23 -36.09 32.52
C LEU A 101 49.52 -36.77 31.33
N ALA A 102 49.08 -38.02 31.52
CA ALA A 102 48.33 -38.78 30.52
C ALA A 102 46.96 -38.16 30.23
N MET A 103 46.23 -37.71 31.26
CA MET A 103 44.95 -37.01 31.08
C MET A 103 45.16 -35.71 30.30
N ARG A 104 46.19 -34.92 30.61
CA ARG A 104 46.54 -33.69 29.89
C ARG A 104 46.94 -33.93 28.43
N LYS A 105 47.39 -35.15 28.08
CA LYS A 105 47.78 -35.55 26.72
C LYS A 105 46.68 -36.29 25.95
N ARG A 106 45.57 -36.69 26.59
CA ARG A 106 44.54 -37.56 25.96
C ARG A 106 43.57 -36.80 25.06
N ILE A 107 43.70 -37.04 23.76
CA ILE A 107 42.87 -36.51 22.67
C ILE A 107 41.46 -37.15 22.64
N SER A 108 41.33 -38.46 22.94
CA SER A 108 40.05 -39.19 22.78
C SER A 108 38.90 -38.77 23.71
N ARG A 109 39.21 -38.30 24.93
CA ARG A 109 38.18 -37.77 25.86
C ARG A 109 37.73 -36.36 25.45
N LEU A 110 38.64 -35.56 24.91
CA LEU A 110 38.34 -34.26 24.32
C LEU A 110 37.50 -34.41 23.04
N ASP A 111 37.79 -35.43 22.22
CA ASP A 111 37.00 -35.76 21.02
C ASP A 111 35.56 -36.13 21.36
N LYS A 112 35.34 -36.88 22.45
CA LYS A 112 34.00 -37.20 22.94
C LYS A 112 33.25 -35.94 23.39
N LEU A 113 33.87 -35.11 24.24
CA LEU A 113 33.29 -33.83 24.69
C LEU A 113 32.94 -32.94 23.49
N TYR A 114 33.80 -32.92 22.47
CA TYR A 114 33.54 -32.20 21.24
C TYR A 114 32.35 -32.77 20.47
N SER A 115 32.25 -34.09 20.32
CA SER A 115 31.13 -34.76 19.67
C SER A 115 29.80 -34.44 20.38
N ASP A 116 29.78 -34.51 21.71
CA ASP A 116 28.57 -34.23 22.50
C ASP A 116 28.20 -32.73 22.46
N THR A 117 29.20 -31.84 22.46
CA THR A 117 29.01 -30.40 22.22
C THR A 117 28.39 -30.15 20.84
N LEU A 118 28.90 -30.79 19.78
CA LEU A 118 28.35 -30.68 18.43
C LEU A 118 26.89 -31.16 18.36
N LYS A 119 26.56 -32.29 19.01
CA LYS A 119 25.18 -32.79 19.08
C LYS A 119 24.26 -31.79 19.77
N ASN A 120 24.71 -31.20 20.88
CA ASN A 120 23.95 -30.19 21.62
C ASN A 120 23.69 -28.93 20.78
N LEU A 121 24.69 -28.46 20.03
CA LEU A 121 24.56 -27.30 19.14
C LEU A 121 23.76 -27.60 17.88
N TYR A 122 23.86 -28.81 17.33
CA TYR A 122 23.01 -29.26 16.24
C TYR A 122 21.54 -29.27 16.66
N LYS A 123 21.23 -29.84 17.83
CA LYS A 123 19.88 -29.81 18.39
C LYS A 123 19.37 -28.39 18.63
N LEU A 124 20.23 -27.50 19.14
CA LEU A 124 19.91 -26.07 19.24
C LEU A 124 19.56 -25.46 17.87
N GLY A 125 20.32 -25.79 16.82
CA GLY A 125 20.06 -25.35 15.44
C GLY A 125 18.71 -25.81 14.93
N VAL A 126 18.40 -27.11 15.05
CA VAL A 126 17.11 -27.71 14.67
C VAL A 126 15.94 -27.09 15.43
N ASP A 127 16.04 -27.00 16.76
CA ASP A 127 14.98 -26.41 17.59
C ASP A 127 14.75 -24.92 17.20
N SER A 128 15.83 -24.17 16.95
CA SER A 128 15.76 -22.76 16.54
C SER A 128 15.12 -22.58 15.16
N GLU A 129 15.50 -23.42 14.19
CA GLU A 129 14.93 -23.40 12.83
C GLU A 129 13.44 -23.73 12.85
N ASN A 130 13.04 -24.79 13.54
CA ASN A 130 11.64 -25.21 13.63
C ASN A 130 10.76 -24.11 14.25
N SER A 131 11.17 -23.55 15.39
CA SER A 131 10.39 -22.52 16.07
C SER A 131 10.35 -21.21 15.28
N MET A 132 11.46 -20.84 14.62
CA MET A 132 11.50 -19.68 13.75
C MET A 132 10.63 -19.86 12.51
N THR A 133 10.65 -21.04 11.88
CA THR A 133 9.79 -21.39 10.74
C THR A 133 8.32 -21.22 11.10
N LYS A 134 7.91 -21.80 12.24
CA LYS A 134 6.54 -21.72 12.74
C LYS A 134 6.14 -20.28 13.03
N PHE A 135 7.01 -19.52 13.72
CA PHE A 135 6.75 -18.13 14.07
C PHE A 135 6.62 -17.23 12.83
N LEU A 136 7.54 -17.34 11.88
CA LEU A 136 7.53 -16.56 10.63
C LEU A 136 6.35 -16.93 9.73
N SER A 137 6.00 -18.22 9.63
CA SER A 137 4.83 -18.65 8.86
C SER A 137 3.54 -18.06 9.43
N GLY A 138 3.40 -18.06 10.77
CA GLY A 138 2.29 -17.41 11.45
C GLY A 138 2.27 -15.89 11.26
N ALA A 139 3.45 -15.24 11.28
CA ALA A 139 3.59 -13.82 11.00
C ALA A 139 3.11 -13.47 9.59
N TYR A 140 3.54 -14.25 8.59
CA TYR A 140 3.10 -14.04 7.21
C TYR A 140 1.58 -14.16 7.07
N LYS A 141 0.99 -15.30 7.49
CA LYS A 141 -0.47 -15.54 7.35
C LYS A 141 -1.28 -14.44 8.03
N ASP A 142 -0.98 -14.12 9.28
CA ASP A 142 -1.72 -13.11 10.05
C ASP A 142 -1.58 -11.71 9.44
N ASN A 143 -0.38 -11.30 9.03
CA ASN A 143 -0.17 -9.97 8.46
C ASN A 143 -0.83 -9.85 7.09
N TYR A 144 -0.76 -10.88 6.25
CA TYR A 144 -1.39 -10.88 4.93
C TYR A 144 -2.92 -10.71 5.04
N TYR A 145 -3.59 -11.56 5.83
CA TYR A 145 -5.04 -11.49 5.96
C TYR A 145 -5.53 -10.23 6.68
N LYS A 146 -4.83 -9.79 7.74
CA LYS A 146 -5.17 -8.52 8.40
C LYS A 146 -4.99 -7.33 7.46
N ASN A 147 -3.96 -7.30 6.62
CA ASN A 147 -3.79 -6.24 5.63
C ASN A 147 -4.90 -6.25 4.59
N LEU A 148 -5.22 -7.41 4.00
CA LEU A 148 -6.33 -7.52 3.07
C LEU A 148 -7.65 -7.08 3.69
N PHE A 149 -7.93 -7.50 4.92
CA PHE A 149 -9.11 -7.05 5.66
C PHE A 149 -9.12 -5.53 5.83
N ASP A 150 -7.98 -4.95 6.24
CA ASP A 150 -7.85 -3.50 6.43
C ASP A 150 -8.02 -2.73 5.10
N ILE A 151 -7.55 -3.26 3.97
CA ILE A 151 -7.74 -2.69 2.64
C ILE A 151 -9.19 -2.85 2.16
N GLY A 152 -9.74 -4.06 2.29
CA GLY A 152 -11.11 -4.38 1.89
C GLY A 152 -12.16 -3.57 2.64
N LYS A 153 -11.92 -3.25 3.91
CA LYS A 153 -12.80 -2.38 4.72
C LYS A 153 -12.93 -0.97 4.14
N THR A 154 -11.92 -0.50 3.41
CA THR A 154 -11.83 0.89 2.93
C THR A 154 -12.13 1.06 1.44
N ILE A 155 -11.71 0.13 0.58
CA ILE A 155 -11.85 0.28 -0.88
C ILE A 155 -12.50 -0.95 -1.55
N GLY A 156 -12.86 -1.99 -0.78
CA GLY A 156 -13.30 -3.29 -1.32
C GLY A 156 -12.16 -4.05 -2.03
N ILE A 157 -12.11 -5.37 -1.92
CA ILE A 157 -11.12 -6.17 -2.66
C ILE A 157 -11.77 -6.59 -3.99
N ARG A 158 -11.19 -6.16 -5.12
CA ARG A 158 -11.72 -6.43 -6.48
C ARG A 158 -11.27 -7.78 -7.06
N SER A 159 -10.15 -8.31 -6.58
CA SER A 159 -9.57 -9.57 -7.05
C SER A 159 -9.99 -10.76 -6.19
N SER A 160 -10.03 -11.96 -6.78
CA SER A 160 -10.12 -13.21 -6.04
C SER A 160 -8.92 -13.32 -5.10
N VAL A 161 -9.15 -13.08 -3.81
CA VAL A 161 -8.14 -13.24 -2.76
C VAL A 161 -7.63 -14.67 -2.83
N SER A 162 -6.37 -14.83 -3.24
CA SER A 162 -5.74 -16.14 -3.20
C SER A 162 -5.56 -16.52 -1.75
N GLU A 163 -6.10 -17.68 -1.38
CA GLU A 163 -5.81 -18.27 -0.08
C GLU A 163 -4.29 -18.39 0.08
N VAL A 164 -3.79 -18.04 1.27
CA VAL A 164 -2.37 -18.22 1.58
C VAL A 164 -2.07 -19.70 1.71
N ASP A 165 -1.61 -20.29 0.60
CA ASP A 165 -1.08 -21.64 0.59
C ASP A 165 0.33 -21.71 1.20
N ASP A 166 0.72 -22.93 1.56
CA ASP A 166 2.04 -23.16 2.13
C ASP A 166 3.17 -22.92 1.12
N LYS A 167 2.88 -22.92 -0.19
CA LYS A 167 3.84 -22.66 -1.26
C LYS A 167 4.25 -21.18 -1.27
N LYS A 168 3.32 -20.25 -1.13
CA LYS A 168 3.55 -18.80 -1.04
C LYS A 168 4.41 -18.47 0.18
N ILE A 169 4.10 -19.08 1.32
CA ILE A 169 4.89 -18.95 2.55
C ILE A 169 6.31 -19.46 2.34
N ARG A 170 6.47 -20.69 1.84
CA ARG A 170 7.80 -21.27 1.59
C ARG A 170 8.60 -20.41 0.61
N LYS A 171 7.96 -19.84 -0.42
CA LYS A 171 8.63 -18.93 -1.37
C LYS A 171 9.20 -17.71 -0.64
N VAL A 172 8.43 -17.08 0.24
CA VAL A 172 8.89 -15.91 1.01
C VAL A 172 9.99 -16.29 1.99
N LEU A 173 9.80 -17.35 2.77
CA LEU A 173 10.73 -17.80 3.80
C LEU A 173 12.07 -18.29 3.21
N ASN A 174 12.04 -18.97 2.06
CA ASN A 174 13.25 -19.49 1.41
C ASN A 174 13.93 -18.45 0.49
N ASN A 175 13.35 -17.27 0.34
CA ASN A 175 13.92 -16.22 -0.49
C ASN A 175 15.27 -15.74 0.07
N SER A 176 16.25 -15.62 -0.80
CA SER A 176 17.60 -15.14 -0.46
C SER A 176 17.70 -13.61 -0.61
N TRP A 177 16.72 -12.89 -0.05
CA TRP A 177 16.55 -11.43 -0.19
C TRP A 177 17.78 -10.61 0.24
N SER A 178 18.63 -11.18 1.11
CA SER A 178 19.95 -10.62 1.46
C SER A 178 21.03 -11.71 1.35
N ARG A 179 21.16 -12.27 0.13
CA ARG A 179 22.11 -13.32 -0.31
C ARG A 179 21.94 -14.71 0.31
N LYS A 180 21.23 -14.82 1.43
CA LYS A 180 20.88 -16.06 2.12
C LYS A 180 19.45 -16.01 2.62
N ASN A 181 18.84 -17.16 2.87
CA ASN A 181 17.59 -17.25 3.61
C ASN A 181 17.84 -17.40 5.13
N TYR A 182 16.77 -17.36 5.93
CA TYR A 182 16.89 -17.41 7.39
C TYR A 182 17.50 -18.73 7.90
N SER A 183 17.11 -19.87 7.34
CA SER A 183 17.63 -21.20 7.72
C SER A 183 19.14 -21.27 7.53
N GLN A 184 19.64 -20.86 6.37
CA GLN A 184 21.08 -20.78 6.09
C GLN A 184 21.82 -19.86 7.06
N ARG A 185 21.17 -18.79 7.56
CA ARG A 185 21.75 -17.90 8.58
C ARG A 185 21.80 -18.57 9.96
N ILE A 186 20.79 -19.34 10.34
CA ILE A 186 20.78 -20.15 11.57
C ILE A 186 21.95 -21.13 11.54
N TRP A 187 22.04 -21.96 10.49
CA TRP A 187 23.10 -22.97 10.38
C TRP A 187 24.50 -22.36 10.35
N LYS A 188 24.70 -21.26 9.60
CA LYS A 188 25.99 -20.53 9.62
C LYS A 188 26.35 -20.03 11.03
N ASN A 189 25.39 -19.51 11.79
CA ASN A 189 25.62 -19.03 13.14
C ASN A 189 25.91 -20.18 14.11
N THR A 190 25.19 -21.30 13.99
CA THR A 190 25.40 -22.52 14.76
C THR A 190 26.80 -23.10 14.49
N ASP A 191 27.22 -23.20 13.23
CA ASP A 191 28.56 -23.68 12.86
C ASP A 191 29.67 -22.78 13.41
N LYS A 192 29.47 -21.45 13.31
CA LYS A 192 30.41 -20.48 13.87
C LYS A 192 30.51 -20.63 15.39
N LEU A 193 29.38 -20.80 16.07
CA LEU A 193 29.33 -21.00 17.52
C LEU A 193 30.00 -22.32 17.91
N ALA A 194 29.78 -23.40 17.16
CA ALA A 194 30.41 -24.69 17.37
C ALA A 194 31.93 -24.63 17.24
N LYS A 195 32.43 -23.96 16.20
CA LYS A 195 33.88 -23.74 16.02
C LYS A 195 34.47 -22.92 17.17
N LEU A 196 33.79 -21.86 17.60
CA LEU A 196 34.25 -21.04 18.72
C LEU A 196 34.29 -21.85 20.03
N ILE A 197 33.22 -22.57 20.37
CA ILE A 197 33.17 -23.38 21.58
C ILE A 197 34.23 -24.49 21.55
N LYS A 198 34.42 -25.15 20.39
CA LYS A 198 35.50 -26.13 20.20
C LYS A 198 36.86 -25.55 20.55
N ASN A 199 37.18 -24.39 19.98
CA ASN A 199 38.47 -23.75 20.20
C ASN A 199 38.65 -23.36 21.67
N GLU A 200 37.63 -22.77 22.30
CA GLU A 200 37.69 -22.39 23.73
C GLU A 200 37.87 -23.61 24.65
N ILE A 201 37.18 -24.73 24.38
CA ILE A 201 37.33 -25.96 25.15
C ILE A 201 38.72 -26.55 24.92
N THR A 202 39.20 -26.63 23.67
CA THR A 202 40.51 -27.21 23.31
C THR A 202 41.66 -26.39 23.90
N ASP A 203 41.66 -25.07 23.68
CA ASP A 203 42.68 -24.16 24.19
C ASP A 203 42.61 -24.05 25.71
N GLY A 204 41.41 -24.07 26.27
CA GLY A 204 41.19 -24.09 27.71
C GLY A 204 41.77 -25.36 28.33
N PHE A 205 41.52 -26.52 27.73
CA PHE A 205 42.03 -27.80 28.18
C PHE A 205 43.57 -27.85 28.12
N HIS A 206 44.17 -27.51 26.97
CA HIS A 206 45.63 -27.50 26.80
C HIS A 206 46.34 -26.54 27.77
N ARG A 207 45.75 -25.37 28.04
CA ARG A 207 46.32 -24.39 28.98
C ARG A 207 46.09 -24.76 30.44
N GLY A 208 45.29 -25.80 30.72
CA GLY A 208 44.88 -26.13 32.07
C GLY A 208 44.01 -25.00 32.64
N VAL A 209 42.89 -24.70 31.99
CA VAL A 209 41.86 -23.78 32.53
C VAL A 209 40.90 -24.56 33.42
N SER A 210 40.47 -23.97 34.55
CA SER A 210 39.52 -24.61 35.46
C SER A 210 38.13 -24.75 34.85
N ILE A 211 37.36 -25.74 35.32
CA ILE A 211 35.98 -26.01 34.89
C ILE A 211 35.13 -24.74 34.96
N ASN A 212 35.15 -24.05 36.10
CA ASN A 212 34.34 -22.85 36.32
C ASN A 212 34.70 -21.74 35.31
N LYS A 213 35.98 -21.61 34.98
CA LYS A 213 36.44 -20.63 33.99
C LYS A 213 36.09 -21.07 32.57
N MET A 214 36.17 -22.36 32.25
CA MET A 214 35.77 -22.93 30.96
C MET A 214 34.25 -22.80 30.74
N ALA A 215 33.43 -23.16 31.72
CA ALA A 215 31.98 -22.98 31.71
C ALA A 215 31.59 -21.50 31.52
N LYS A 216 32.31 -20.58 32.17
CA LYS A 216 32.12 -19.12 31.98
C LYS A 216 32.45 -18.68 30.55
N LEU A 217 33.53 -19.17 29.95
CA LEU A 217 33.88 -18.87 28.55
C LEU A 217 32.83 -19.39 27.58
N VAL A 218 32.37 -20.64 27.76
CA VAL A 218 31.29 -21.22 26.95
C VAL A 218 30.00 -20.40 27.12
N GLN A 219 29.64 -20.02 28.35
CA GLN A 219 28.49 -19.15 28.60
C GLN A 219 28.58 -17.82 27.85
N GLN A 220 29.75 -17.17 27.83
CA GLN A 220 29.97 -15.94 27.07
C GLN A 220 29.75 -16.15 25.56
N ARG A 221 30.29 -17.23 24.98
CA ARG A 221 30.08 -17.57 23.57
C ARG A 221 28.61 -17.88 23.26
N MET A 222 27.95 -18.65 24.13
CA MET A 222 26.52 -18.96 24.03
C MET A 222 25.64 -17.70 24.11
N ASN A 223 26.00 -16.73 24.96
CA ASN A 223 25.30 -15.45 25.04
C ASN A 223 25.43 -14.62 23.76
N VAL A 224 26.60 -14.63 23.11
CA VAL A 224 26.78 -14.00 21.78
C VAL A 224 25.92 -14.71 20.74
N GLY A 225 25.91 -16.04 20.72
CA GLY A 225 25.06 -16.82 19.82
C GLY A 225 23.57 -16.50 20.00
N LYS A 226 23.10 -16.42 21.25
CA LYS A 226 21.73 -16.05 21.60
C LYS A 226 21.38 -14.64 21.08
N TYR A 227 22.28 -13.68 21.27
CA TYR A 227 22.10 -12.33 20.76
C TYR A 227 21.96 -12.30 19.23
N GLU A 228 22.82 -13.03 18.51
CA GLU A 228 22.75 -13.14 17.05
C GLU A 228 21.44 -13.81 16.58
N ALA A 229 20.97 -14.84 17.29
CA ALA A 229 19.69 -15.48 17.01
C ALA A 229 18.49 -14.52 17.23
N THR A 230 18.49 -13.75 18.32
CA THR A 230 17.46 -12.72 18.55
C THR A 230 17.48 -11.64 17.48
N ARG A 231 18.67 -11.19 17.05
CA ARG A 231 18.81 -10.22 15.94
C ARG A 231 18.24 -10.79 14.65
N LEU A 232 18.58 -12.04 14.33
CA LEU A 232 18.09 -12.73 13.14
C LEU A 232 16.56 -12.81 13.13
N VAL A 233 15.94 -13.28 14.21
CA VAL A 233 14.47 -13.36 14.32
C VAL A 233 13.81 -12.02 14.03
N ARG A 234 14.28 -10.93 14.65
CA ARG A 234 13.68 -9.61 14.47
C ARG A 234 13.79 -9.12 13.02
N THR A 235 14.95 -9.35 12.38
CA THR A 235 15.17 -8.95 10.99
C THR A 235 14.31 -9.75 10.02
N GLU A 236 14.25 -11.08 10.17
CA GLU A 236 13.44 -11.91 9.28
C GLU A 236 11.95 -11.72 9.52
N MET A 237 11.52 -11.46 10.77
CA MET A 237 10.15 -11.09 11.06
C MET A 237 9.77 -9.79 10.32
N ASN A 238 10.61 -8.75 10.39
CA ASN A 238 10.34 -7.50 9.67
C ASN A 238 10.26 -7.73 8.15
N TYR A 239 11.15 -8.54 7.58
CA TYR A 239 11.08 -8.94 6.16
C TYR A 239 9.77 -9.64 5.82
N VAL A 240 9.41 -10.68 6.57
CA VAL A 240 8.20 -11.48 6.33
C VAL A 240 6.93 -10.64 6.46
N GLN A 241 6.88 -9.73 7.45
CA GLN A 241 5.73 -8.83 7.62
C GLN A 241 5.58 -7.84 6.46
N ASN A 242 6.68 -7.23 6.01
CA ASN A 242 6.64 -6.28 4.89
C ASN A 242 6.35 -7.00 3.57
N GLN A 243 6.84 -8.23 3.38
CA GLN A 243 6.48 -9.04 2.23
C GLN A 243 4.99 -9.41 2.25
N ALA A 244 4.45 -9.79 3.41
CA ALA A 244 3.01 -10.05 3.56
C ALA A 244 2.17 -8.80 3.26
N ALA A 245 2.64 -7.62 3.68
CA ALA A 245 2.02 -6.34 3.35
C ALA A 245 2.07 -6.05 1.85
N LEU A 246 3.24 -6.19 1.21
CA LEU A 246 3.39 -6.00 -0.23
C LEU A 246 2.47 -6.93 -1.02
N ASP A 247 2.46 -8.23 -0.67
CA ASP A 247 1.62 -9.22 -1.35
C ASP A 247 0.14 -8.88 -1.19
N SER A 248 -0.31 -8.42 -0.01
CA SER A 248 -1.70 -7.99 0.18
C SER A 248 -2.06 -6.70 -0.57
N ILE A 249 -1.12 -5.76 -0.70
CA ILE A 249 -1.29 -4.52 -1.47
C ILE A 249 -1.42 -4.87 -2.95
N LYS A 250 -0.56 -5.78 -3.45
CA LYS A 250 -0.59 -6.28 -4.83
C LYS A 250 -1.88 -7.04 -5.13
N ASP A 251 -2.30 -7.93 -4.24
CA ASP A 251 -3.54 -8.70 -4.42
C ASP A 251 -4.80 -7.82 -4.31
N ALA A 252 -4.70 -6.64 -3.70
CA ALA A 252 -5.73 -5.61 -3.70
C ALA A 252 -5.68 -4.67 -4.93
N ASP A 253 -4.85 -4.97 -5.93
CA ASP A 253 -4.69 -4.21 -7.18
C ASP A 253 -4.23 -2.76 -6.98
N MET A 254 -3.52 -2.50 -5.88
CA MET A 254 -2.92 -1.19 -5.60
C MET A 254 -1.56 -1.07 -6.30
N LYS A 255 -1.31 0.07 -6.94
CA LYS A 255 -0.09 0.31 -7.72
C LYS A 255 1.09 0.84 -6.89
N TYR A 256 0.81 1.43 -5.72
CA TYR A 256 1.81 2.12 -4.92
C TYR A 256 1.79 1.68 -3.44
N TYR A 257 2.93 1.80 -2.79
CA TYR A 257 3.06 1.69 -1.35
C TYR A 257 3.86 2.87 -0.79
N ILE A 258 3.59 3.24 0.45
CA ILE A 258 4.33 4.26 1.20
C ILE A 258 5.23 3.60 2.23
N PHE A 259 6.49 4.04 2.30
CA PHE A 259 7.44 3.60 3.31
C PHE A 259 7.23 4.37 4.62
N LEU A 260 7.12 3.65 5.74
CA LEU A 260 6.87 4.23 7.07
C LEU A 260 8.03 3.88 8.02
N ALA A 261 8.88 4.85 8.31
CA ALA A 261 9.91 4.69 9.32
C ALA A 261 9.29 4.72 10.73
N THR A 262 9.83 3.93 11.65
CA THR A 262 9.50 4.14 13.07
C THR A 262 9.96 5.54 13.49
N LEU A 263 9.16 6.26 14.25
CA LEU A 263 9.54 7.59 14.75
C LEU A 263 10.01 7.53 16.21
N ASP A 264 11.30 7.21 16.40
CA ASP A 264 12.00 7.32 17.68
C ASP A 264 13.51 7.59 17.53
N LYS A 265 14.20 7.77 18.67
CA LYS A 265 15.65 8.05 18.72
C LYS A 265 16.54 6.95 18.12
N LYS A 266 16.03 5.73 17.95
CA LYS A 266 16.78 4.56 17.47
C LYS A 266 16.60 4.30 15.97
N THR A 267 15.77 5.08 15.29
CA THR A 267 15.59 4.97 13.83
C THR A 267 16.88 5.32 13.12
N SER A 268 17.35 4.46 12.22
CA SER A 268 18.60 4.65 11.48
C SER A 268 18.47 5.77 10.44
N THR A 269 19.59 6.40 10.08
CA THR A 269 19.64 7.40 9.00
C THR A 269 19.08 6.86 7.68
N LEU A 270 19.37 5.59 7.37
CA LEU A 270 18.84 4.92 6.20
C LEU A 270 17.30 4.84 6.21
N CYS A 271 16.68 4.42 7.31
CA CYS A 271 15.22 4.41 7.39
C CYS A 271 14.60 5.82 7.34
N ARG A 272 15.26 6.82 7.94
CA ARG A 272 14.80 8.22 7.90
C ARG A 272 14.73 8.74 6.47
N ALA A 273 15.74 8.44 5.66
CA ALA A 273 15.83 8.87 4.26
C ALA A 273 14.72 8.30 3.36
N HIS A 274 14.06 7.22 3.77
CA HIS A 274 12.94 6.62 3.07
C HIS A 274 11.57 6.99 3.66
N ASP A 275 11.53 7.63 4.83
CA ASP A 275 10.26 7.93 5.51
C ASP A 275 9.33 8.76 4.61
N ARG A 276 8.11 8.27 4.44
CA ARG A 276 7.04 8.84 3.61
C ARG A 276 7.29 8.86 2.10
N LYS A 277 8.35 8.25 1.60
CA LYS A 277 8.52 8.07 0.15
C LYS A 277 7.53 7.03 -0.37
N VAL A 278 6.90 7.36 -1.50
CA VAL A 278 5.97 6.47 -2.22
C VAL A 278 6.74 5.76 -3.34
N TYR A 279 6.49 4.48 -3.49
CA TYR A 279 7.13 3.62 -4.49
C TYR A 279 6.10 2.80 -5.24
N PRO A 280 6.31 2.52 -6.54
CA PRO A 280 5.55 1.51 -7.26
C PRO A 280 5.72 0.13 -6.62
N VAL A 281 4.63 -0.63 -6.49
CA VAL A 281 4.61 -1.98 -5.94
C VAL A 281 5.55 -2.92 -6.68
N ASP A 282 5.62 -2.82 -8.01
CA ASP A 282 6.49 -3.67 -8.82
C ASP A 282 7.99 -3.29 -8.71
N SER A 283 8.32 -2.14 -8.12
CA SER A 283 9.70 -1.75 -7.83
C SER A 283 10.20 -2.21 -6.45
N ALA A 284 9.33 -2.84 -5.65
CA ALA A 284 9.62 -3.18 -4.27
C ALA A 284 10.78 -4.17 -4.13
N THR A 285 11.84 -3.72 -3.47
CA THR A 285 13.08 -4.46 -3.27
C THR A 285 13.50 -4.38 -1.80
N PRO A 286 13.36 -5.46 -1.01
CA PRO A 286 13.84 -5.53 0.37
C PRO A 286 15.31 -5.14 0.47
N GLY A 287 15.65 -4.27 1.43
CA GLY A 287 17.03 -3.80 1.62
C GLY A 287 17.40 -2.56 0.80
N THR A 288 16.55 -2.12 -0.13
CA THR A 288 16.75 -0.91 -0.94
C THR A 288 15.64 0.10 -0.71
N ASN A 289 14.43 -0.15 -1.18
CA ASN A 289 13.27 0.74 -1.06
C ASN A 289 12.12 0.11 -0.26
N MET A 290 12.31 -1.10 0.28
CA MET A 290 11.37 -1.79 1.15
C MET A 290 12.09 -2.31 2.40
N PRO A 291 11.50 -2.23 3.61
CA PRO A 291 12.10 -2.81 4.80
C PRO A 291 12.22 -4.35 4.69
N PRO A 292 13.18 -4.96 5.40
CA PRO A 292 14.17 -4.35 6.28
C PRO A 292 15.35 -3.74 5.50
N LEU A 293 15.75 -2.52 5.86
CA LEU A 293 16.93 -1.87 5.28
C LEU A 293 18.23 -2.21 6.04
N HIS A 294 18.12 -2.72 7.27
CA HIS A 294 19.26 -3.03 8.13
C HIS A 294 18.88 -4.05 9.22
N PRO A 295 19.86 -4.63 9.95
CA PRO A 295 19.57 -5.44 11.14
C PRO A 295 18.76 -4.66 12.18
N HIS A 296 17.79 -5.30 12.82
CA HIS A 296 16.84 -4.65 13.74
C HIS A 296 15.98 -3.53 13.13
N CYS A 297 15.73 -3.54 11.81
CA CYS A 297 14.77 -2.63 11.19
C CYS A 297 13.36 -2.82 11.80
N ARG A 298 12.66 -1.71 11.96
CA ARG A 298 11.31 -1.59 12.54
C ARG A 298 10.38 -0.75 11.66
N SER A 299 10.85 -0.43 10.46
CA SER A 299 10.04 0.26 9.46
C SER A 299 9.02 -0.72 8.88
N THR A 300 7.90 -0.17 8.42
CA THR A 300 6.82 -0.92 7.78
C THR A 300 6.39 -0.23 6.48
N ILE A 301 5.48 -0.83 5.74
CA ILE A 301 4.85 -0.23 4.56
C ILE A 301 3.34 -0.26 4.69
N ALA A 302 2.67 0.64 3.98
CA ALA A 302 1.22 0.64 3.80
C ALA A 302 0.89 0.87 2.31
N GLY A 303 -0.28 0.43 1.87
CA GLY A 303 -0.76 0.74 0.53
C GLY A 303 -0.96 2.25 0.34
N ASN A 304 -0.76 2.73 -0.89
CA ASN A 304 -1.01 4.11 -1.28
C ASN A 304 -1.79 4.12 -2.60
N LEU A 305 -2.75 5.03 -2.76
CA LEU A 305 -3.58 5.09 -3.97
C LEU A 305 -2.90 5.91 -5.07
N THR A 306 -2.13 6.92 -4.68
CA THR A 306 -1.42 7.83 -5.58
C THR A 306 0.07 7.51 -5.67
N ASP A 307 0.76 8.07 -6.66
CA ASP A 307 2.23 8.01 -6.82
C ASP A 307 2.98 9.00 -5.91
N TYR A 308 2.25 9.88 -5.22
CA TYR A 308 2.77 10.80 -4.21
C TYR A 308 2.10 10.59 -2.86
N ASP A 309 2.74 11.09 -1.79
CA ASP A 309 2.17 11.07 -0.45
C ASP A 309 1.18 12.22 -0.26
N THR A 310 -0.07 11.90 0.11
CA THR A 310 -1.11 12.89 0.35
C THR A 310 -0.93 13.67 1.67
N GLY A 311 -0.04 13.21 2.55
CA GLY A 311 0.25 13.83 3.86
C GLY A 311 -0.88 13.70 4.88
N ARG A 312 -1.94 12.95 4.55
CA ARG A 312 -3.17 12.90 5.34
C ARG A 312 -3.06 11.95 6.52
N GLY A 313 -3.69 12.33 7.63
CA GLY A 313 -3.89 11.46 8.78
C GLY A 313 -2.99 11.73 9.97
N LYS A 314 -2.85 10.70 10.81
CA LYS A 314 -2.05 10.73 12.02
C LYS A 314 -1.21 9.46 12.11
N ARG A 315 -0.03 9.58 12.70
CA ARG A 315 0.91 8.48 12.91
C ARG A 315 1.46 8.47 14.33
N SER A 316 1.95 7.31 14.76
CA SER A 316 2.50 7.10 16.10
C SER A 316 3.98 7.47 16.14
N ALA A 317 4.39 8.24 17.15
CA ALA A 317 5.79 8.54 17.42
C ALA A 317 6.11 8.38 18.90
N ARG A 318 7.39 8.53 19.27
CA ARG A 318 7.82 8.58 20.68
C ARG A 318 8.38 9.94 21.03
N ASP A 319 8.07 10.48 22.20
CA ASP A 319 8.70 11.71 22.68
C ASP A 319 10.16 11.47 23.16
N LYS A 320 10.81 12.52 23.66
CA LYS A 320 12.17 12.44 24.21
C LYS A 320 12.34 11.41 25.35
N ASN A 321 11.26 11.08 26.06
CA ASN A 321 11.22 10.16 27.19
C ASN A 321 10.80 8.74 26.75
N GLY A 322 10.51 8.53 25.47
CA GLY A 322 10.07 7.25 24.93
C GLY A 322 8.57 6.99 25.07
N LYS A 323 7.77 7.97 25.55
CA LYS A 323 6.32 7.86 25.67
C LYS A 323 5.68 7.98 24.28
N ARG A 324 4.65 7.17 24.01
CA ARG A 324 3.91 7.23 22.75
C ARG A 324 3.15 8.54 22.63
N ILE A 325 3.31 9.20 21.49
CA ILE A 325 2.59 10.41 21.08
C ILE A 325 1.99 10.19 19.68
N ILE A 326 1.02 11.01 19.31
CA ILE A 326 0.39 11.00 17.99
C ILE A 326 0.73 12.31 17.29
N ILE A 327 1.21 12.22 16.05
CA ILE A 327 1.61 13.38 15.24
C ILE A 327 0.89 13.36 13.88
N PRO A 328 0.82 14.48 13.14
CA PRO A 328 0.29 14.48 11.78
C PRO A 328 1.09 13.56 10.86
N ALA A 329 0.40 12.87 9.94
CA ALA A 329 1.05 11.93 9.04
C ALA A 329 2.13 12.61 8.19
N ALA A 330 1.84 13.78 7.60
CA ALA A 330 2.79 14.57 6.81
C ALA A 330 4.12 14.91 7.51
N MET A 331 4.19 14.80 8.83
CA MET A 331 5.45 14.98 9.56
C MET A 331 6.41 13.82 9.24
N ASN A 332 7.44 14.13 8.46
CA ASN A 332 8.56 13.23 8.23
C ASN A 332 9.44 13.14 9.49
N TYR A 333 10.40 12.21 9.48
CA TYR A 333 11.28 12.01 10.61
C TYR A 333 12.05 13.26 11.05
N ASP A 334 12.64 14.01 10.11
CA ASP A 334 13.53 15.13 10.42
C ASP A 334 12.75 16.25 11.13
N ASP A 335 11.53 16.51 10.68
CA ASP A 335 10.62 17.44 11.32
C ASP A 335 10.19 16.96 12.71
N TYR A 336 9.81 15.69 12.83
CA TYR A 336 9.50 15.08 14.13
C TYR A 336 10.67 15.21 15.11
N TYR A 337 11.89 15.00 14.64
CA TYR A 337 13.08 15.05 15.47
C TYR A 337 13.33 16.48 15.98
N LYS A 338 13.24 17.49 15.09
CA LYS A 338 13.35 18.91 15.46
C LYS A 338 12.27 19.32 16.47
N VAL A 339 11.04 18.86 16.29
CA VAL A 339 9.90 19.27 17.12
C VAL A 339 9.87 18.58 18.49
N TYR A 340 10.03 17.26 18.53
CA TYR A 340 9.75 16.46 19.73
C TYR A 340 10.99 15.91 20.43
N ILE A 341 12.14 15.87 19.76
CA ILE A 341 13.40 15.36 20.33
C ILE A 341 14.35 16.51 20.69
N GLU A 342 14.78 17.30 19.71
CA GLU A 342 15.67 18.45 19.93
C GLU A 342 14.94 19.66 20.51
N LYS A 343 13.66 19.82 20.16
CA LYS A 343 12.87 21.03 20.43
C LYS A 343 13.51 22.30 19.84
N SER A 344 14.28 22.15 18.75
CA SER A 344 14.85 23.25 17.96
C SER A 344 13.79 23.99 17.14
N MET A 345 12.59 23.41 17.00
CA MET A 345 11.41 24.00 16.39
C MET A 345 10.18 23.66 17.23
N SER A 346 9.25 24.59 17.44
CA SER A 346 7.97 24.27 18.10
C SER A 346 6.97 23.65 17.12
N PHE A 347 6.01 22.88 17.62
CA PHE A 347 4.95 22.31 16.78
C PHE A 347 4.16 23.40 16.03
N SER A 348 3.87 24.53 16.67
CA SER A 348 3.18 25.65 16.02
C SER A 348 4.00 26.30 14.90
N GLN A 349 5.33 26.39 15.07
CA GLN A 349 6.22 26.88 14.01
C GLN A 349 6.27 25.90 12.83
N TRP A 350 6.37 24.60 13.11
CA TRP A 350 6.34 23.58 12.07
C TRP A 350 5.00 23.58 11.31
N GLU A 351 3.88 23.64 12.02
CA GLU A 351 2.53 23.68 11.45
C GLU A 351 2.31 24.92 10.56
N LYS A 352 2.84 26.08 10.97
CA LYS A 352 2.83 27.30 10.14
C LYS A 352 3.67 27.13 8.87
N ALA A 353 4.87 26.53 8.97
CA ALA A 353 5.75 26.30 7.82
C ALA A 353 5.20 25.24 6.85
N HIS A 354 4.43 24.28 7.36
CA HIS A 354 3.88 23.14 6.62
C HIS A 354 2.38 23.26 6.37
N LYS A 355 1.82 24.48 6.40
CA LYS A 355 0.39 24.79 6.22
C LYS A 355 -0.25 24.17 4.95
N LYS A 356 0.57 23.82 3.94
CA LYS A 356 0.16 23.09 2.71
C LYS A 356 0.20 21.55 2.83
N LEU A 357 1.02 20.99 3.73
CA LEU A 357 1.26 19.54 3.93
C LEU A 357 0.53 18.98 5.15
N THR A 358 0.40 19.76 6.23
CA THR A 358 -0.52 19.46 7.33
C THR A 358 -1.91 19.92 7.00
N VAL A 359 -2.61 19.17 6.14
CA VAL A 359 -4.03 19.40 6.03
C VAL A 359 -4.68 18.89 7.31
N ASN A 360 -5.13 19.86 8.09
CA ASN A 360 -6.09 19.78 9.19
C ASN A 360 -6.95 18.51 9.18
N ALA A 361 -7.19 17.99 10.37
CA ALA A 361 -8.20 16.98 10.70
C ALA A 361 -9.65 17.37 10.34
N ASN A 362 -9.84 18.45 9.58
CA ASN A 362 -11.09 18.97 9.03
C ASN A 362 -10.93 19.21 7.51
N LYS A 363 -10.50 18.18 6.75
CA LYS A 363 -10.74 18.22 5.31
C LYS A 363 -12.16 17.69 5.08
N PRO A 364 -13.00 18.44 4.36
CA PRO A 364 -14.38 18.06 4.13
C PRO A 364 -14.47 16.63 3.58
N THR A 365 -15.39 15.83 4.12
CA THR A 365 -15.88 14.60 3.47
C THR A 365 -16.18 14.87 1.99
N LEU A 366 -16.19 13.86 1.12
CA LEU A 366 -16.52 14.09 -0.30
C LEU A 366 -17.83 14.88 -0.48
N LYS A 367 -18.80 14.64 0.40
CA LYS A 367 -20.05 15.41 0.48
C LYS A 367 -19.83 16.89 0.82
N GLU A 368 -19.01 17.18 1.81
CA GLU A 368 -18.65 18.56 2.15
C GLU A 368 -17.74 19.20 1.08
N LEU A 369 -16.91 18.44 0.36
CA LEU A 369 -16.05 18.96 -0.71
C LEU A 369 -16.93 19.43 -1.88
N ILE A 370 -17.88 18.59 -2.30
CA ILE A 370 -18.86 18.92 -3.34
C ILE A 370 -19.73 20.10 -2.90
N LYS A 371 -20.15 20.12 -1.63
CA LYS A 371 -20.94 21.23 -1.06
C LYS A 371 -20.17 22.55 -1.03
N ASN A 372 -18.90 22.53 -0.63
CA ASN A 372 -18.08 23.73 -0.44
C ASN A 372 -17.46 24.24 -1.76
N THR A 373 -17.41 23.41 -2.79
CA THR A 373 -16.94 23.84 -4.11
C THR A 373 -18.02 24.67 -4.77
N ASP A 374 -17.76 25.96 -4.98
CA ASP A 374 -18.66 26.85 -5.73
C ASP A 374 -18.28 26.84 -7.21
N ILE A 375 -19.21 26.41 -8.08
CA ILE A 375 -19.01 26.34 -9.53
C ILE A 375 -18.69 27.71 -10.15
N LYS A 376 -19.04 28.81 -9.48
CA LYS A 376 -18.72 30.17 -9.95
C LYS A 376 -17.24 30.49 -9.88
N SER A 377 -16.50 29.89 -8.95
CA SER A 377 -15.09 30.23 -8.67
C SER A 377 -14.12 29.07 -8.89
N CYS A 378 -14.61 27.83 -8.97
CA CYS A 378 -13.75 26.67 -9.17
C CYS A 378 -13.21 26.57 -10.60
N THR A 379 -12.10 25.85 -10.74
CA THR A 379 -11.48 25.52 -12.03
C THR A 379 -12.06 24.24 -12.61
N LYS A 380 -11.80 23.98 -13.90
CA LYS A 380 -12.10 22.67 -14.51
C LYS A 380 -11.47 21.50 -13.75
N ASP A 381 -10.26 21.68 -13.20
CA ASP A 381 -9.52 20.61 -12.53
C ASP A 381 -10.15 20.30 -11.17
N ASP A 382 -10.74 21.28 -10.49
CA ASP A 382 -11.53 21.04 -9.27
C ASP A 382 -12.75 20.17 -9.56
N ILE A 383 -13.42 20.42 -10.69
CA ILE A 383 -14.58 19.62 -11.15
C ILE A 383 -14.15 18.21 -11.54
N ILE A 384 -13.07 18.05 -12.30
CA ILE A 384 -12.48 16.74 -12.64
C ILE A 384 -12.08 15.99 -11.37
N ASN A 385 -11.47 16.65 -10.39
CA ASN A 385 -11.09 16.04 -9.12
C ASN A 385 -12.31 15.56 -8.32
N ILE A 386 -13.41 16.33 -8.29
CA ILE A 386 -14.68 15.88 -7.69
C ILE A 386 -15.18 14.64 -8.40
N GLY A 387 -15.23 14.67 -9.74
CA GLY A 387 -15.70 13.56 -10.55
C GLY A 387 -14.87 12.31 -10.36
N ARG A 388 -13.53 12.42 -10.37
CA ARG A 388 -12.60 11.33 -10.06
C ARG A 388 -12.93 10.68 -8.73
N ASN A 389 -13.04 11.48 -7.66
CA ASN A 389 -13.31 10.96 -6.32
C ASN A 389 -14.64 10.18 -6.28
N VAL A 390 -15.69 10.65 -6.97
CA VAL A 390 -16.99 9.97 -7.03
C VAL A 390 -16.92 8.72 -7.90
N CYS A 391 -16.28 8.80 -9.07
CA CYS A 391 -16.07 7.66 -9.95
C CYS A 391 -15.32 6.52 -9.27
N GLU A 392 -14.27 6.85 -8.52
CA GLU A 392 -13.46 5.88 -7.77
C GLU A 392 -14.21 5.32 -6.56
N GLN A 393 -14.88 6.17 -5.78
CA GLN A 393 -15.58 5.75 -4.56
C GLN A 393 -16.82 4.90 -4.84
N PHE A 394 -17.55 5.16 -5.93
CA PHE A 394 -18.83 4.50 -6.24
C PHE A 394 -18.77 3.61 -7.47
N ASP A 395 -17.59 3.43 -8.06
CA ASP A 395 -17.38 2.60 -9.25
C ASP A 395 -18.34 2.97 -10.40
N ILE A 396 -18.39 4.27 -10.71
CA ILE A 396 -19.29 4.80 -11.75
C ILE A 396 -19.03 4.15 -13.11
N LYS A 397 -17.77 3.77 -13.39
CA LYS A 397 -17.37 3.14 -14.66
C LYS A 397 -18.20 1.87 -14.97
N ASN A 398 -18.56 1.10 -13.94
CA ASN A 398 -19.37 -0.11 -14.10
C ASN A 398 -20.89 0.14 -14.02
N LYS A 399 -21.31 1.36 -13.64
CA LYS A 399 -22.71 1.79 -13.55
C LYS A 399 -23.16 2.63 -14.74
N ILE A 400 -22.27 2.95 -15.67
CA ILE A 400 -22.63 3.65 -16.92
C ILE A 400 -23.75 2.88 -17.63
N GLY A 401 -24.84 3.57 -17.94
CA GLY A 401 -26.08 3.03 -18.51
C GLY A 401 -27.12 2.54 -17.49
N ASP A 402 -26.73 2.28 -16.25
CA ASP A 402 -27.64 1.95 -15.15
C ASP A 402 -28.13 3.24 -14.48
N LYS A 403 -29.23 3.77 -15.00
CA LYS A 403 -29.76 5.08 -14.61
C LYS A 403 -30.21 5.14 -13.16
N GLU A 404 -30.77 4.06 -12.61
CA GLU A 404 -31.20 4.02 -11.22
C GLU A 404 -29.98 3.98 -10.28
N ALA A 405 -28.97 3.15 -10.59
CA ALA A 405 -27.74 3.10 -9.80
C ALA A 405 -26.99 4.44 -9.83
N LEU A 406 -26.92 5.11 -10.99
CA LEU A 406 -26.32 6.43 -11.11
C LEU A 406 -27.08 7.48 -10.28
N LYS A 407 -28.42 7.46 -10.35
CA LYS A 407 -29.28 8.35 -9.57
C LYS A 407 -29.11 8.14 -8.07
N GLU A 408 -29.02 6.90 -7.60
CA GLU A 408 -28.75 6.57 -6.20
C GLU A 408 -27.41 7.15 -5.73
N VAL A 409 -26.35 6.96 -6.54
CA VAL A 409 -25.01 7.48 -6.23
C VAL A 409 -25.02 9.00 -6.14
N PHE A 410 -25.55 9.70 -7.14
CA PHE A 410 -25.59 11.16 -7.15
C PHE A 410 -26.52 11.73 -6.06
N GLY A 411 -27.57 10.98 -5.71
CA GLY A 411 -28.50 11.27 -4.60
C GLY A 411 -27.83 11.42 -3.23
N ASN A 412 -26.64 10.82 -3.05
CA ASN A 412 -25.86 10.99 -1.82
C ASN A 412 -25.35 12.43 -1.63
N PHE A 413 -25.22 13.18 -2.73
CA PHE A 413 -24.54 14.48 -2.79
C PHE A 413 -25.47 15.65 -3.07
N ARG A 414 -26.53 15.45 -3.86
CA ARG A 414 -27.56 16.45 -4.15
C ARG A 414 -28.91 15.81 -4.46
N GLU A 415 -29.98 16.60 -4.38
CA GLU A 415 -31.32 16.11 -4.68
C GLU A 415 -31.47 15.76 -6.16
N MET A 416 -31.81 14.50 -6.44
CA MET A 416 -32.02 13.96 -7.78
C MET A 416 -33.50 13.71 -8.05
N GLY A 417 -33.88 13.58 -9.33
CA GLY A 417 -35.25 13.28 -9.72
C GLY A 417 -36.07 14.51 -10.06
N GLY A 418 -35.60 15.29 -11.03
CA GLY A 418 -36.36 16.42 -11.57
C GLY A 418 -37.73 15.99 -12.10
N LYS A 419 -38.78 16.71 -11.69
CA LYS A 419 -40.15 16.49 -12.15
C LYS A 419 -40.70 17.78 -12.75
N LEU A 420 -40.95 17.75 -14.05
CA LEU A 420 -41.56 18.89 -14.75
C LEU A 420 -43.06 18.97 -14.40
N SER A 421 -43.49 20.10 -13.86
CA SER A 421 -44.91 20.36 -13.58
C SER A 421 -45.69 20.68 -14.86
N PRO A 422 -47.03 20.50 -14.89
CA PRO A 422 -47.84 20.84 -16.06
C PRO A 422 -47.67 22.29 -16.54
N GLU A 423 -47.42 23.23 -15.62
CA GLU A 423 -47.31 24.67 -15.88
C GLU A 423 -45.99 25.05 -16.56
N GLN A 424 -44.94 24.24 -16.36
CA GLN A 424 -43.63 24.41 -16.99
C GLN A 424 -43.63 24.05 -18.48
N TRP A 425 -44.70 23.41 -18.97
CA TRP A 425 -44.85 23.08 -20.38
C TRP A 425 -45.56 24.17 -21.17
N ALA A 426 -45.03 24.47 -22.36
CA ALA A 426 -45.75 25.27 -23.34
C ALA A 426 -46.99 24.52 -23.85
N LYS A 427 -48.12 25.22 -23.98
CA LYS A 427 -49.39 24.65 -24.46
C LYS A 427 -49.24 24.12 -25.89
N GLY A 428 -49.65 22.87 -26.12
CA GLY A 428 -49.50 22.23 -27.44
C GLY A 428 -48.14 21.56 -27.67
N SER A 429 -47.37 21.34 -26.60
CA SER A 429 -46.22 20.43 -26.62
C SER A 429 -46.65 18.99 -26.88
N ASN A 430 -45.84 18.23 -27.64
CA ASN A 430 -46.17 16.86 -28.03
C ASN A 430 -46.09 15.88 -26.85
N LYS A 431 -47.06 14.95 -26.75
CA LYS A 431 -47.17 14.02 -25.61
C LYS A 431 -45.99 13.05 -25.49
N ILE A 432 -45.48 12.52 -26.60
CA ILE A 432 -44.40 11.52 -26.61
C ILE A 432 -43.10 12.16 -26.15
N THR A 433 -42.75 13.31 -26.74
CA THR A 433 -41.50 13.99 -26.40
C THR A 433 -41.55 14.60 -24.99
N LYS A 434 -42.72 15.02 -24.51
CA LYS A 434 -42.94 15.36 -23.08
C LYS A 434 -42.59 14.19 -22.16
N GLN A 435 -43.07 12.99 -22.48
CA GLN A 435 -42.80 11.79 -21.67
C GLN A 435 -41.31 11.47 -21.64
N GLN A 436 -40.63 11.48 -22.79
CA GLN A 436 -39.19 11.20 -22.87
C GLN A 436 -38.34 12.21 -22.09
N LEU A 437 -38.68 13.51 -22.18
CA LEU A 437 -38.00 14.54 -21.40
C LEU A 437 -38.26 14.37 -19.91
N SER A 438 -39.51 14.15 -19.50
CA SER A 438 -39.85 13.91 -18.09
C SER A 438 -39.12 12.69 -17.54
N GLU A 439 -38.98 11.62 -18.31
CA GLU A 439 -38.22 10.43 -17.94
C GLU A 439 -36.73 10.77 -17.76
N ALA A 440 -36.11 11.44 -18.73
CA ALA A 440 -34.70 11.83 -18.65
C ALA A 440 -34.42 12.77 -17.45
N PHE A 441 -35.25 13.81 -17.25
CA PHE A 441 -35.11 14.70 -16.09
C PHE A 441 -35.27 13.97 -14.74
N SER A 442 -36.00 12.86 -14.70
CA SER A 442 -36.17 12.05 -13.48
C SER A 442 -34.88 11.33 -13.03
N TYR A 443 -33.85 11.32 -13.86
CA TYR A 443 -32.52 10.79 -13.56
C TYR A 443 -31.48 11.88 -13.26
N TYR A 444 -31.85 13.15 -13.46
CA TYR A 444 -30.98 14.32 -13.30
C TYR A 444 -31.25 15.08 -12.00
N PRO A 445 -30.34 16.00 -11.61
CA PRO A 445 -30.55 16.88 -10.47
C PRO A 445 -31.88 17.63 -10.55
N LYS A 446 -32.58 17.72 -9.41
CA LYS A 446 -33.88 18.41 -9.35
C LYS A 446 -33.78 19.89 -9.72
N ASP A 447 -32.65 20.53 -9.41
CA ASP A 447 -32.45 21.96 -9.70
C ASP A 447 -32.48 22.26 -11.21
N TRP A 448 -32.19 21.27 -12.07
CA TRP A 448 -32.20 21.49 -13.52
C TRP A 448 -33.61 21.74 -14.07
N VAL A 449 -34.65 21.15 -13.48
CA VAL A 449 -36.03 21.51 -13.85
C VAL A 449 -36.45 22.85 -13.25
N ASN A 450 -35.82 23.30 -12.16
CA ASN A 450 -36.13 24.57 -11.52
C ASN A 450 -35.65 25.77 -12.36
N TYR A 451 -34.67 25.61 -13.25
CA TYR A 451 -34.24 26.70 -14.15
C TYR A 451 -35.39 27.30 -14.95
N LEU A 452 -36.40 26.51 -15.36
CA LEU A 452 -37.60 27.01 -16.02
C LEU A 452 -38.39 27.95 -15.10
N THR A 453 -38.61 27.52 -13.86
CA THR A 453 -39.34 28.31 -12.86
C THR A 453 -38.59 29.58 -12.49
N ASP A 454 -37.27 29.46 -12.23
CA ASP A 454 -36.41 30.57 -11.81
C ASP A 454 -36.25 31.63 -12.91
N SER A 455 -36.31 31.23 -14.18
CA SER A 455 -36.24 32.13 -15.33
C SER A 455 -37.60 32.61 -15.83
N GLY A 456 -38.71 32.05 -15.33
CA GLY A 456 -40.05 32.27 -15.85
C GLY A 456 -40.28 31.69 -17.26
N LYS A 457 -39.37 30.85 -17.77
CA LYS A 457 -39.48 30.26 -19.11
C LYS A 457 -40.26 28.95 -19.09
N LYS A 458 -40.91 28.62 -20.21
CA LYS A 458 -41.58 27.31 -20.41
C LYS A 458 -40.83 26.45 -21.43
N LEU A 459 -40.88 25.14 -21.22
CA LEU A 459 -40.32 24.17 -22.15
C LEU A 459 -41.31 23.83 -23.26
N TYR A 460 -40.90 24.03 -24.50
CA TYR A 460 -41.65 23.66 -25.70
C TYR A 460 -41.04 22.43 -26.37
N THR A 461 -41.86 21.45 -26.72
CA THR A 461 -41.39 20.23 -27.38
C THR A 461 -42.34 19.72 -28.45
N LEU A 462 -41.79 19.17 -29.52
CA LEU A 462 -42.47 18.72 -30.75
C LEU A 462 -41.65 17.58 -31.36
N ILE A 463 -42.31 16.81 -32.24
CA ILE A 463 -41.65 15.81 -33.07
C ILE A 463 -40.91 16.49 -34.22
N THR A 464 -39.64 16.12 -34.44
CA THR A 464 -38.82 16.56 -35.57
C THR A 464 -37.83 15.46 -36.00
N ASN A 465 -37.27 15.55 -37.20
CA ASN A 465 -36.35 14.53 -37.72
C ASN A 465 -34.99 14.50 -36.99
N ARG A 466 -34.50 15.65 -36.52
CA ARG A 466 -33.21 15.79 -35.83
C ARG A 466 -33.41 16.53 -34.51
N GLY A 467 -32.89 15.97 -33.42
CA GLY A 467 -32.92 16.63 -32.12
C GLY A 467 -32.20 17.97 -32.11
N PHE A 468 -32.73 18.93 -31.37
CA PHE A 468 -32.03 20.18 -31.06
C PHE A 468 -32.62 20.90 -29.85
N PHE A 469 -31.77 21.67 -29.19
CA PHE A 469 -32.08 22.69 -28.21
C PHE A 469 -32.03 24.11 -28.82
N ASN A 470 -32.93 25.01 -28.43
CA ASN A 470 -32.88 26.43 -28.81
C ASN A 470 -33.53 27.34 -27.75
N GLU A 471 -33.12 28.61 -27.72
CA GLU A 471 -33.82 29.65 -26.97
C GLU A 471 -35.11 30.08 -27.69
N GLY A 472 -36.16 30.33 -26.92
CA GLY A 472 -37.48 30.68 -27.43
C GLY A 472 -38.33 29.46 -27.83
N ALA A 473 -39.55 29.74 -28.27
CA ALA A 473 -40.52 28.77 -28.72
C ALA A 473 -40.31 28.55 -30.22
N VAL A 474 -39.28 27.79 -30.58
CA VAL A 474 -38.94 27.47 -31.96
C VAL A 474 -39.88 26.39 -32.48
N MET A 475 -40.16 26.36 -33.78
CA MET A 475 -40.95 25.31 -34.42
C MET A 475 -40.08 24.09 -34.75
N ALA A 476 -40.70 22.94 -35.04
CA ALA A 476 -39.98 21.69 -35.34
C ALA A 476 -38.95 21.77 -36.48
N ASN A 477 -39.06 22.77 -37.37
CA ASN A 477 -38.08 23.03 -38.44
C ASN A 477 -36.79 23.73 -37.98
N GLY A 478 -36.72 24.18 -36.72
CA GLY A 478 -35.54 24.81 -36.12
C GLY A 478 -35.23 26.23 -36.60
N LYS A 479 -36.07 26.82 -37.47
CA LYS A 479 -35.79 28.11 -38.13
C LYS A 479 -36.72 29.24 -37.70
N TYR A 480 -37.98 28.91 -37.44
CA TYR A 480 -39.02 29.91 -37.17
C TYR A 480 -39.57 29.74 -35.77
N TYR A 481 -40.02 30.84 -35.17
CA TYR A 481 -40.72 30.81 -33.88
C TYR A 481 -42.20 30.48 -34.04
N ALA A 482 -42.77 29.80 -33.04
CA ALA A 482 -44.19 29.61 -32.86
C ALA A 482 -44.82 30.90 -32.32
N THR A 483 -45.13 31.83 -33.23
CA THR A 483 -45.68 33.18 -32.93
C THR A 483 -47.03 33.18 -32.20
N LYS A 484 -47.70 32.02 -32.10
CA LYS A 484 -48.90 31.81 -31.29
C LYS A 484 -48.68 32.01 -29.79
N PHE A 485 -47.44 31.93 -29.31
CA PHE A 485 -47.11 32.14 -27.91
C PHE A 485 -46.77 33.60 -27.65
N PRO A 486 -47.29 34.22 -26.56
CA PRO A 486 -46.78 35.51 -26.11
C PRO A 486 -45.30 35.37 -25.73
N ASP A 487 -44.48 36.39 -25.95
CA ASP A 487 -43.04 36.36 -25.63
C ASP A 487 -42.29 35.15 -26.23
N TYR A 488 -42.70 34.69 -27.42
CA TYR A 488 -42.15 33.49 -28.06
C TYR A 488 -40.63 33.49 -28.23
N LYS A 489 -39.95 34.64 -28.17
CA LYS A 489 -38.48 34.73 -28.24
C LYS A 489 -37.80 34.51 -26.88
N THR A 490 -38.42 34.96 -25.79
CA THR A 490 -37.76 35.10 -24.48
C THR A 490 -38.42 34.27 -23.38
N GLY A 491 -39.72 34.02 -23.45
CA GLY A 491 -40.47 33.28 -22.43
C GLY A 491 -40.38 31.74 -22.54
N TYR A 492 -39.55 31.21 -23.44
CA TYR A 492 -39.50 29.78 -23.72
C TYR A 492 -38.08 29.30 -23.99
N VAL A 493 -37.91 27.99 -23.88
CA VAL A 493 -36.84 27.21 -24.50
C VAL A 493 -37.46 26.02 -25.22
N SER A 494 -36.82 25.54 -26.28
CA SER A 494 -37.33 24.44 -27.09
C SER A 494 -36.36 23.27 -27.05
N ILE A 495 -36.87 22.07 -26.74
CA ILE A 495 -36.17 20.81 -26.98
C ILE A 495 -37.05 19.95 -27.88
N HIS A 496 -36.64 19.81 -29.14
CA HIS A 496 -37.35 19.00 -30.12
C HIS A 496 -36.58 17.72 -30.39
N MET A 497 -37.29 16.62 -30.67
CA MET A 497 -36.71 15.29 -30.89
C MET A 497 -37.63 14.42 -31.73
N ASN A 498 -37.16 13.29 -32.22
CA ASN A 498 -37.97 12.44 -33.10
C ASN A 498 -39.00 11.55 -32.40
N GLY A 499 -39.00 11.51 -31.07
CA GLY A 499 -39.92 10.66 -30.30
C GLY A 499 -39.54 9.17 -30.27
N MET A 500 -38.45 8.75 -30.91
CA MET A 500 -38.03 7.35 -31.02
C MET A 500 -36.65 7.07 -30.40
N ARG A 501 -35.67 7.96 -30.61
CA ARG A 501 -34.31 7.77 -30.11
C ARG A 501 -34.22 8.09 -28.62
N LYS A 502 -33.78 7.12 -27.83
CA LYS A 502 -33.65 7.25 -26.37
C LYS A 502 -32.48 8.13 -25.92
N THR A 503 -31.44 8.27 -26.74
CA THR A 503 -30.24 9.05 -26.40
C THR A 503 -30.46 10.57 -26.51
N THR A 504 -31.27 11.00 -27.48
CA THR A 504 -31.49 12.42 -27.80
C THR A 504 -31.95 13.28 -26.61
N PRO A 505 -32.91 12.87 -25.77
CA PRO A 505 -33.26 13.62 -24.56
C PRO A 505 -32.06 13.95 -23.67
N TYR A 506 -31.18 12.99 -23.41
CA TYR A 506 -30.01 13.16 -22.52
C TYR A 506 -28.98 14.14 -23.12
N HIS A 507 -28.79 14.10 -24.44
CA HIS A 507 -27.95 15.03 -25.17
C HIS A 507 -28.45 16.47 -25.08
N GLU A 508 -29.71 16.70 -25.48
CA GLU A 508 -30.27 18.06 -25.54
C GLU A 508 -30.42 18.70 -24.15
N ILE A 509 -30.61 17.89 -23.10
CA ILE A 509 -30.58 18.37 -21.72
C ILE A 509 -29.21 18.97 -21.36
N GLY A 510 -28.11 18.45 -21.91
CA GLY A 510 -26.79 19.05 -21.70
C GLY A 510 -26.71 20.48 -22.22
N HIS A 511 -27.19 20.74 -23.44
CA HIS A 511 -27.27 22.11 -23.98
C HIS A 511 -28.22 23.00 -23.19
N TYR A 512 -29.36 22.45 -22.75
CA TYR A 512 -30.28 23.14 -21.85
C TYR A 512 -29.60 23.58 -20.55
N VAL A 513 -28.81 22.70 -19.92
CA VAL A 513 -28.08 23.02 -18.69
C VAL A 513 -27.03 24.10 -18.93
N GLU A 514 -26.24 24.00 -20.00
CA GLU A 514 -25.22 25.02 -20.32
C GLU A 514 -25.83 26.39 -20.68
N TYR A 515 -27.03 26.39 -21.26
CA TYR A 515 -27.76 27.62 -21.54
C TYR A 515 -28.15 28.35 -20.24
N PHE A 516 -28.71 27.64 -19.25
CA PHE A 516 -29.13 28.23 -17.98
C PHE A 516 -27.98 28.43 -16.98
N ASN A 517 -27.01 27.51 -16.93
CA ASN A 517 -25.83 27.60 -16.09
C ASN A 517 -24.58 27.94 -16.91
N LYS A 518 -24.30 29.24 -17.01
CA LYS A 518 -23.10 29.76 -17.69
C LYS A 518 -21.78 29.32 -17.06
N ASN A 519 -21.77 28.91 -15.79
CA ASN A 519 -20.56 28.36 -15.17
C ASN A 519 -20.29 26.92 -15.61
N ALA A 520 -21.33 26.12 -15.83
CA ALA A 520 -21.15 24.79 -16.44
C ALA A 520 -20.56 24.93 -17.85
N LEU A 521 -21.10 25.85 -18.67
CA LEU A 521 -20.57 26.17 -19.99
C LEU A 521 -19.10 26.66 -19.92
N ARG A 522 -18.79 27.53 -18.95
CA ARG A 522 -17.41 28.00 -18.72
C ARG A 522 -16.46 26.82 -18.49
N ILE A 523 -16.81 25.90 -17.59
CA ILE A 523 -15.99 24.73 -17.26
C ILE A 523 -15.82 23.82 -18.49
N SER A 524 -16.88 23.55 -19.24
CA SER A 524 -16.81 22.78 -20.50
C SER A 524 -15.85 23.41 -21.51
N LYS A 525 -15.93 24.74 -21.69
CA LYS A 525 -15.04 25.48 -22.59
C LYS A 525 -13.59 25.53 -22.11
N GLU A 526 -13.36 25.67 -20.80
CA GLU A 526 -12.02 25.59 -20.21
C GLU A 526 -11.39 24.22 -20.47
N PHE A 527 -12.15 23.14 -20.28
CA PHE A 527 -11.71 21.78 -20.58
C PHE A 527 -11.38 21.60 -22.06
N LEU A 528 -12.28 22.00 -22.95
CA LEU A 528 -12.07 21.90 -24.40
C LEU A 528 -10.84 22.69 -24.83
N LYS A 529 -10.67 23.92 -24.34
CA LYS A 529 -9.53 24.78 -24.67
C LYS A 529 -8.20 24.19 -24.22
N ASP A 530 -8.14 23.59 -23.02
CA ASP A 530 -6.91 23.00 -22.50
C ASP A 530 -6.53 21.70 -23.24
N ARG A 531 -7.52 20.82 -23.47
CA ARG A 531 -7.35 19.57 -24.23
C ARG A 531 -6.91 19.81 -25.68
N THR A 532 -7.38 20.91 -26.29
CA THR A 532 -7.14 21.22 -27.71
C THR A 532 -6.16 22.37 -27.93
N LYS A 533 -5.34 22.72 -26.92
CA LYS A 533 -4.46 23.90 -26.96
C LYS A 533 -3.44 23.87 -28.11
N ASP A 534 -2.97 22.67 -28.47
CA ASP A 534 -1.96 22.43 -29.50
C ASP A 534 -2.57 21.89 -30.82
N GLU A 535 -3.90 21.78 -30.88
CA GLU A 535 -4.64 21.20 -32.00
C GLU A 535 -5.05 22.25 -33.04
N LYS A 536 -5.00 21.86 -34.32
CA LYS A 536 -5.52 22.67 -35.43
C LYS A 536 -6.97 22.31 -35.73
N SER A 537 -7.74 23.30 -36.18
CA SER A 537 -9.10 23.05 -36.64
C SER A 537 -9.07 22.29 -37.97
N VAL A 538 -9.80 21.18 -38.04
CA VAL A 538 -9.91 20.31 -39.22
C VAL A 538 -11.37 19.97 -39.51
N LEU A 539 -11.68 19.55 -40.74
CA LEU A 539 -13.04 19.21 -41.11
C LEU A 539 -13.45 17.84 -40.54
N LEU A 540 -14.61 17.79 -39.88
CA LEU A 540 -15.10 16.57 -39.25
C LEU A 540 -15.32 15.43 -40.27
N ARG A 541 -15.75 15.80 -41.48
CA ARG A 541 -15.90 14.86 -42.62
C ARG A 541 -14.58 14.26 -43.09
N GLU A 542 -13.44 14.90 -42.84
CA GLU A 542 -12.12 14.39 -43.22
C GLU A 542 -11.58 13.38 -42.21
N ILE A 543 -11.90 13.55 -40.92
CA ILE A 543 -11.52 12.57 -39.88
C ILE A 543 -12.40 11.31 -39.98
N LEU A 544 -13.71 11.50 -40.19
CA LEU A 544 -14.70 10.43 -40.10
C LEU A 544 -15.10 9.84 -41.46
N PHE A 545 -14.62 10.40 -42.57
CA PHE A 545 -14.98 10.03 -43.95
C PHE A 545 -16.50 9.86 -44.17
N ASN A 546 -17.29 10.69 -43.49
CA ASN A 546 -18.75 10.58 -43.45
C ASN A 546 -19.42 11.80 -44.09
N SER A 547 -20.12 11.58 -45.20
CA SER A 547 -20.79 12.61 -46.00
C SER A 547 -22.01 13.25 -45.34
N ARG A 548 -22.43 12.77 -44.16
CA ARG A 548 -23.53 13.36 -43.38
C ARG A 548 -23.12 14.66 -42.66
N TYR A 549 -21.82 14.88 -42.45
CA TYR A 549 -21.32 16.13 -41.87
C TYR A 549 -21.21 17.22 -42.95
N LYS A 550 -21.46 18.48 -42.56
CA LYS A 550 -21.43 19.57 -43.53
C LYS A 550 -20.02 19.87 -44.01
N LYS A 551 -19.90 20.52 -45.18
CA LYS A 551 -18.59 20.83 -45.79
C LYS A 551 -17.79 21.89 -45.02
N ASP A 552 -18.43 22.59 -44.11
CA ASP A 552 -17.91 23.69 -43.27
C ASP A 552 -17.85 23.31 -41.78
N GLU A 553 -18.19 22.06 -41.42
CA GLU A 553 -18.23 21.61 -40.03
C GLU A 553 -16.82 21.21 -39.56
N THR A 554 -16.19 22.09 -38.76
CA THR A 554 -14.84 21.88 -38.22
C THR A 554 -14.85 21.45 -36.76
N THR A 555 -13.74 20.85 -36.33
CA THR A 555 -13.49 20.41 -34.97
C THR A 555 -12.00 20.49 -34.64
N LYS A 556 -11.64 20.51 -33.36
CA LYS A 556 -10.28 20.21 -32.91
C LYS A 556 -10.26 18.79 -32.33
N PRO A 557 -9.59 17.83 -33.00
CA PRO A 557 -9.86 16.41 -32.80
C PRO A 557 -9.42 15.92 -31.43
N ASP A 558 -8.18 16.24 -31.00
CA ASP A 558 -7.54 15.65 -29.81
C ASP A 558 -7.74 14.10 -29.78
N ASP A 559 -7.48 13.43 -28.65
CA ASP A 559 -7.75 12.00 -28.48
C ASP A 559 -9.14 11.72 -27.84
N PHE A 560 -10.14 12.58 -28.08
CA PHE A 560 -11.50 12.39 -27.59
C PHE A 560 -12.12 11.07 -28.07
N ILE A 561 -13.13 10.56 -27.34
CA ILE A 561 -13.92 9.38 -27.73
C ILE A 561 -14.72 9.60 -29.03
N THR A 562 -14.98 10.85 -29.37
CA THR A 562 -15.49 11.28 -30.67
C THR A 562 -14.97 12.68 -30.98
N PRO A 563 -14.52 12.95 -32.21
CA PRO A 563 -14.08 14.27 -32.62
C PRO A 563 -15.25 15.28 -32.63
N TYR A 564 -16.50 14.83 -32.45
CA TYR A 564 -17.65 15.71 -32.27
C TYR A 564 -17.55 16.57 -30.99
N ILE A 565 -16.89 16.08 -29.93
CA ILE A 565 -16.68 16.84 -28.68
C ILE A 565 -15.83 18.10 -28.93
N GLY A 566 -14.92 18.02 -29.90
CA GLY A 566 -13.98 19.09 -30.27
C GLY A 566 -14.59 20.28 -31.01
N LYS A 567 -15.90 20.29 -31.26
CA LYS A 567 -16.57 21.36 -31.98
C LYS A 567 -16.63 22.63 -31.14
N ASP A 568 -16.14 23.73 -31.71
CA ASP A 568 -16.15 25.04 -31.06
C ASP A 568 -17.40 25.83 -31.46
N TYR A 569 -18.15 26.27 -30.46
CA TYR A 569 -19.32 27.14 -30.64
C TYR A 569 -19.18 28.38 -29.75
N PRO A 570 -19.63 29.57 -30.21
CA PRO A 570 -19.58 30.79 -29.40
C PRO A 570 -20.33 30.69 -28.06
N ASP A 571 -21.51 30.04 -28.06
CA ASP A 571 -22.43 30.06 -26.91
C ASP A 571 -22.83 28.67 -26.40
N ALA A 572 -22.16 27.60 -26.84
CA ALA A 572 -22.43 26.21 -26.46
C ALA A 572 -21.16 25.35 -26.46
N SER A 573 -21.26 24.11 -25.99
CA SER A 573 -20.25 23.08 -26.18
C SER A 573 -20.91 21.71 -26.41
N GLU A 574 -20.15 20.76 -26.97
CA GLU A 574 -20.56 19.34 -27.04
C GLU A 574 -20.07 18.51 -25.85
N VAL A 575 -19.36 19.14 -24.90
CA VAL A 575 -18.71 18.46 -23.79
C VAL A 575 -19.78 17.87 -22.87
N LEU A 576 -20.66 18.71 -22.31
CA LEU A 576 -21.68 18.22 -21.39
C LEU A 576 -22.75 17.39 -22.11
N SER A 577 -23.21 17.79 -23.30
CA SER A 577 -24.25 17.08 -24.06
C SER A 577 -23.84 15.65 -24.41
N VAL A 578 -22.67 15.45 -25.03
CA VAL A 578 -22.16 14.12 -25.38
C VAL A 578 -21.85 13.31 -24.12
N GLY A 579 -21.30 13.95 -23.09
CA GLY A 579 -21.00 13.30 -21.82
C GLY A 579 -22.25 12.73 -21.15
N LEU A 580 -23.30 13.54 -21.02
CA LEU A 580 -24.57 13.14 -20.44
C LEU A 580 -25.25 12.03 -21.23
N GLU A 581 -25.23 12.12 -22.56
CA GLU A 581 -25.73 11.07 -23.45
C GLU A 581 -25.06 9.72 -23.14
N LEU A 582 -23.73 9.69 -23.10
CA LEU A 582 -22.97 8.44 -22.98
C LEU A 582 -22.90 7.89 -21.56
N VAL A 583 -23.11 8.71 -20.52
CA VAL A 583 -23.23 8.22 -19.14
C VAL A 583 -24.54 7.46 -18.92
N PHE A 584 -25.65 7.96 -19.47
CA PHE A 584 -26.99 7.41 -19.20
C PHE A 584 -27.52 6.46 -20.30
N GLU A 585 -27.08 6.65 -21.54
CA GLU A 585 -27.40 5.81 -22.70
C GLU A 585 -26.09 5.47 -23.46
N PRO A 586 -25.20 4.65 -22.88
CA PRO A 586 -23.89 4.38 -23.44
C PRO A 586 -23.98 3.73 -24.81
N THR A 587 -23.23 4.29 -25.75
CA THR A 587 -23.08 3.77 -27.10
C THR A 587 -21.62 3.85 -27.52
N GLU A 588 -21.23 3.01 -28.46
CA GLU A 588 -19.93 3.12 -29.12
C GLU A 588 -19.91 4.33 -30.05
N GLN A 589 -18.90 5.18 -29.89
CA GLN A 589 -18.72 6.39 -30.65
C GLN A 589 -17.61 6.19 -31.69
N LEU A 590 -17.85 6.63 -32.92
CA LEU A 590 -16.84 6.59 -33.96
C LEU A 590 -15.76 7.63 -33.65
N LYS A 591 -14.60 7.17 -33.20
CA LYS A 591 -13.46 8.01 -32.80
C LYS A 591 -12.66 8.49 -34.01
N LYS A 592 -12.32 7.57 -34.92
CA LYS A 592 -11.59 7.87 -36.17
C LYS A 592 -11.75 6.76 -37.18
N VAL A 593 -11.33 7.00 -38.41
CA VAL A 593 -11.18 5.96 -39.43
C VAL A 593 -9.71 5.89 -39.82
N GLU A 594 -9.11 4.71 -39.72
CA GLU A 594 -7.68 4.49 -40.01
C GLU A 594 -7.48 3.56 -41.21
N LEU A 595 -6.42 3.79 -41.98
CA LEU A 595 -6.02 2.89 -43.05
C LEU A 595 -5.20 1.74 -42.47
N ILE A 596 -5.79 0.56 -42.36
CA ILE A 596 -5.15 -0.65 -41.83
C ILE A 596 -5.11 -1.70 -42.94
N ASN A 597 -3.90 -2.07 -43.39
CA ASN A 597 -3.67 -3.01 -44.49
C ASN A 597 -4.35 -2.61 -45.81
N GLY A 598 -4.40 -1.31 -46.12
CA GLY A 598 -5.01 -0.80 -47.35
C GLY A 598 -6.53 -0.62 -47.29
N GLU A 599 -7.18 -0.94 -46.16
CA GLU A 599 -8.62 -0.75 -45.95
C GLU A 599 -8.89 0.31 -44.87
N TYR A 600 -9.86 1.18 -45.12
CA TYR A 600 -10.34 2.14 -44.12
C TYR A 600 -11.19 1.43 -43.07
N LYS A 601 -10.71 1.36 -41.83
CA LYS A 601 -11.40 0.71 -40.71
C LYS A 601 -11.87 1.73 -39.67
N PRO A 602 -13.17 1.70 -39.28
CA PRO A 602 -13.68 2.55 -38.22
C PRO A 602 -13.15 2.07 -36.85
N ILE A 603 -12.62 3.00 -36.07
CA ILE A 603 -12.21 2.78 -34.68
C ILE A 603 -13.26 3.40 -33.77
N TYR A 604 -13.81 2.58 -32.88
CA TYR A 604 -14.83 2.99 -31.92
C TYR A 604 -14.24 3.15 -30.52
N ALA A 605 -14.81 4.06 -29.74
CA ALA A 605 -14.50 4.27 -28.34
C ALA A 605 -15.79 4.46 -27.54
N THR A 606 -15.72 4.19 -26.25
CA THR A 606 -16.78 4.45 -25.29
C THR A 606 -16.31 5.53 -24.32
N ILE A 607 -17.24 6.14 -23.57
CA ILE A 607 -16.86 7.11 -22.53
C ILE A 607 -15.91 6.53 -21.45
N LYS A 608 -15.80 5.20 -21.37
CA LYS A 608 -14.89 4.49 -20.46
C LYS A 608 -13.42 4.54 -20.90
N ASP A 609 -13.17 4.91 -22.16
CA ASP A 609 -11.85 4.96 -22.78
C ASP A 609 -11.19 6.35 -22.64
N ASP A 610 -11.97 7.39 -22.31
CA ASP A 610 -11.47 8.73 -21.92
C ASP A 610 -11.89 9.04 -20.48
N ILE A 611 -11.06 8.60 -19.54
CA ILE A 611 -11.39 8.64 -18.11
C ILE A 611 -11.43 10.06 -17.55
N GLU A 612 -10.60 10.95 -18.11
CA GLU A 612 -10.58 12.36 -17.72
C GLU A 612 -11.88 13.05 -18.13
N PHE A 613 -12.34 12.81 -19.37
CA PHE A 613 -13.64 13.28 -19.83
C PHE A 613 -14.77 12.74 -18.96
N LEU A 614 -14.78 11.43 -18.65
CA LEU A 614 -15.78 10.86 -17.73
C LEU A 614 -15.79 11.57 -16.38
N TYR A 615 -14.62 11.83 -15.79
CA TYR A 615 -14.52 12.54 -14.51
C TYR A 615 -15.09 13.96 -14.60
N LEU A 616 -14.79 14.70 -15.65
CA LEU A 616 -15.38 16.03 -15.86
C LEU A 616 -16.91 15.97 -15.83
N ILE A 617 -17.51 15.04 -16.59
CA ILE A 617 -18.97 14.92 -16.71
C ILE A 617 -19.63 14.59 -15.37
N ILE A 618 -19.06 13.66 -14.61
CA ILE A 618 -19.56 13.33 -13.28
C ILE A 618 -19.44 14.54 -12.33
N GLY A 619 -18.33 15.27 -12.39
CA GLY A 619 -18.16 16.52 -11.64
C GLY A 619 -19.23 17.56 -11.99
N LEU A 620 -19.52 17.73 -13.27
CA LEU A 620 -20.54 18.67 -13.76
C LEU A 620 -21.96 18.27 -13.33
N ILE A 621 -22.34 16.99 -13.37
CA ILE A 621 -23.65 16.52 -12.86
C ILE A 621 -23.84 16.94 -11.38
N LEU A 622 -22.77 16.89 -10.59
CA LEU A 622 -22.82 17.19 -9.16
C LEU A 622 -22.80 18.69 -8.85
N LYS A 623 -22.35 19.53 -9.78
CA LYS A 623 -22.11 20.96 -9.54
C LYS A 623 -22.91 21.93 -10.40
N ALA A 624 -23.37 21.51 -11.58
CA ALA A 624 -24.15 22.33 -12.50
C ALA A 624 -25.56 22.60 -11.96
#